data_AF-A0A973IKH9-F1
#
_entry.id   AF-A0A973IKH9-F1
#
_cell.length_a   1.000
_cell.length_b   1.000
_cell.length_c   1.000
_cell.angle_alpha   90.00
_cell.angle_beta   90.00
_cell.angle_gamma   90.00
#
_symmetry.space_group_name_H-M   'P 1'
#
loop_
_entity.id
_entity.type
_entity.pdbx_description
1 polymer ?
#
loop_
_entity_poly.entity_id
_entity_poly.type
_entity_poly.pdbx_seq_one_letter_code
_entity_poly.pdbx_strand_id
1 'polypeptide(L)'
;MKYNRNPLSQAIGTTLCTSAVASLALASGVAFAQEDADEEGVELDRVQVTGSRIKRVDIEGATPVTVINREEIDLSGDVSVSELLRSTPFNSFGSFTEQSGFANAQAGTAAVSLRGLGSQRTLVLINGRRMNSNPGGGASNQNINLIPLDMVERVEILRDGASAIYGSDAIAGVVNIITRQDIDGVTATVQLEDSTYAGGETERYSVAGGASGDNGNVTFSIEHLRRSAIFDRDIPEFANAVAPGLDAISSFGFPGTAIMQGGAQAGLNFADPRCPSNVGESEQFPNSYRWDFNDFFAGSDQLFSTRCGYNFAADTMAIPRLERTSAYIDAKFDVTNNTQFLARALLV
;
A
#
# COMPACT_ATOMS: atom_id res chain seq x y z
N MET A 1 36.60 26.83 20.20
CA MET A 1 35.30 26.51 19.58
C MET A 1 34.33 26.09 20.69
N LYS A 2 33.30 26.91 20.96
CA LYS A 2 32.22 26.54 21.89
C LYS A 2 31.18 25.75 21.07
N TYR A 3 31.03 24.46 21.35
CA TYR A 3 29.99 23.64 20.72
C TYR A 3 28.64 24.01 21.34
N ASN A 4 27.78 24.64 20.54
CA ASN A 4 26.39 24.87 20.89
C ASN A 4 25.66 23.52 20.81
N ARG A 5 25.40 22.88 21.95
CA ARG A 5 24.72 21.57 22.00
C ARG A 5 23.20 21.77 21.94
N ASN A 6 22.57 21.15 20.96
CA ASN A 6 21.12 21.14 20.76
C ASN A 6 20.43 20.39 21.92
N PRO A 7 19.33 20.90 22.52
CA PRO A 7 18.61 20.24 23.61
C PRO A 7 18.19 18.79 23.32
N LEU A 8 17.96 18.45 22.04
CA LEU A 8 17.65 17.08 21.60
C LEU A 8 18.81 16.09 21.81
N SER A 9 20.06 16.56 21.65
CA SER A 9 21.26 15.73 21.88
C SER A 9 21.50 15.46 23.36
N GLN A 10 21.01 16.32 24.25
CA GLN A 10 21.12 16.12 25.69
C GLN A 10 20.07 15.11 26.18
N ALA A 11 18.86 15.16 25.64
CA ALA A 11 17.79 14.21 25.96
C ALA A 11 18.15 12.77 25.56
N ILE A 12 18.71 12.56 24.36
CA ILE A 12 19.12 11.23 23.89
C ILE A 12 20.25 10.65 24.77
N GLY A 13 21.19 11.49 25.23
CA GLY A 13 22.29 11.06 26.09
C GLY A 13 21.85 10.68 27.52
N THR A 14 20.84 11.36 28.07
CA THR A 14 20.33 11.06 29.42
C THR A 14 19.48 9.80 29.46
N THR A 15 18.69 9.52 28.42
CA THR A 15 17.82 8.33 28.37
C THR A 15 18.61 7.03 28.17
N LEU A 16 19.74 7.08 27.44
CA LEU A 16 20.61 5.92 27.22
C LEU A 16 21.41 5.50 28.47
N CYS A 17 21.66 6.43 29.39
CA CYS A 17 22.42 6.14 30.61
C CYS A 17 21.54 5.60 31.76
N THR A 18 20.24 5.88 31.76
CA THR A 18 19.32 5.41 32.81
C THR A 18 18.86 3.96 32.63
N SER A 19 18.93 3.40 31.41
CA SER A 19 18.57 2.00 31.15
C SER A 19 19.69 1.00 31.47
N ALA A 20 20.94 1.43 31.56
CA ALA A 20 22.09 0.55 31.80
C ALA A 20 22.36 0.24 33.28
N VAL A 21 21.75 0.97 34.23
CA VAL A 21 22.00 0.82 35.67
C VAL A 21 20.94 -0.03 36.38
N ALA A 22 19.78 -0.27 35.74
CA ALA A 22 18.70 -1.06 36.33
C ALA A 22 18.86 -2.59 36.16
N SER A 23 19.75 -3.05 35.26
CA SER A 23 19.86 -4.47 34.88
C SER A 23 20.88 -5.27 35.72
N LEU A 24 21.61 -4.65 36.64
CA LEU A 24 22.70 -5.31 37.38
C LEU A 24 22.37 -5.71 38.84
N ALA A 25 21.14 -5.53 39.30
CA ALA A 25 20.78 -5.71 40.72
C ALA A 25 20.00 -7.01 41.06
N LEU A 26 19.85 -7.96 40.12
CA LEU A 26 19.09 -9.21 40.37
C LEU A 26 19.93 -10.50 40.35
N ALA A 27 21.27 -10.41 40.33
CA ALA A 27 22.14 -11.57 40.41
C ALA A 27 22.52 -11.91 41.87
N SER A 28 21.63 -12.62 42.58
CA SER A 28 22.01 -13.32 43.82
C SER A 28 21.19 -14.61 44.02
N GLY A 29 21.72 -15.70 43.46
CA GLY A 29 21.81 -17.06 44.01
C GLY A 29 20.57 -17.78 44.57
N VAL A 30 20.18 -18.87 43.90
CA VAL A 30 20.04 -20.20 44.53
C VAL A 30 20.18 -21.28 43.45
N ALA A 31 21.08 -22.23 43.70
CA ALA A 31 21.27 -23.45 42.92
C ALA A 31 20.62 -24.61 43.68
N PHE A 32 19.80 -25.41 42.98
CA PHE A 32 19.48 -26.79 43.35
C PHE A 32 19.44 -27.64 42.09
N ALA A 33 20.15 -28.76 42.15
CA ALA A 33 20.16 -29.85 41.18
C ALA A 33 19.12 -30.90 41.57
N GLN A 34 18.46 -31.54 40.60
CA GLN A 34 18.34 -33.00 40.42
C GLN A 34 17.45 -33.31 39.19
N GLU A 35 17.82 -34.36 38.45
CA GLU A 35 17.10 -34.98 37.34
C GLU A 35 15.61 -35.23 37.61
N ASP A 36 14.78 -34.98 36.61
CA ASP A 36 13.87 -36.00 36.07
C ASP A 36 13.63 -35.70 34.59
N ALA A 37 13.92 -36.70 33.75
CA ALA A 37 13.66 -36.68 32.32
C ALA A 37 12.21 -37.12 32.11
N ASP A 38 11.30 -36.15 31.96
CA ASP A 38 9.95 -36.39 31.48
C ASP A 38 9.80 -35.85 30.05
N GLU A 39 9.24 -36.71 29.21
CA GLU A 39 8.95 -36.50 27.79
C GLU A 39 8.00 -35.32 27.59
N GLU A 40 8.53 -34.12 27.37
CA GLU A 40 7.76 -33.02 26.80
C GLU A 40 7.58 -33.28 25.29
N GLY A 41 6.41 -33.83 24.97
CA GLY A 41 5.88 -33.81 23.62
C GLY A 41 5.89 -32.38 23.10
N VAL A 42 6.56 -32.18 21.96
CA VAL A 42 6.55 -30.92 21.22
C VAL A 42 5.11 -30.50 21.01
N GLU A 43 4.68 -29.44 21.70
CA GLU A 43 3.44 -28.76 21.39
C GLU A 43 3.68 -28.05 20.04
N LEU A 44 3.35 -28.75 18.96
CA LEU A 44 3.34 -28.17 17.62
C LEU A 44 2.26 -27.09 17.61
N ASP A 45 2.68 -25.83 17.49
CA ASP A 45 1.80 -24.73 17.13
C ASP A 45 0.96 -25.15 15.93
N ARG A 46 -0.34 -25.39 16.16
CA ARG A 46 -1.25 -25.82 15.11
C ARG A 46 -1.53 -24.63 14.22
N VAL A 47 -0.72 -24.44 13.17
CA VAL A 47 -1.04 -23.53 12.07
C VAL A 47 -2.28 -24.05 11.36
N GLN A 48 -3.45 -23.58 11.78
CA GLN A 48 -4.71 -23.89 11.12
C GLN A 48 -4.79 -23.10 9.81
N VAL A 49 -4.35 -23.72 8.71
CA VAL A 49 -4.59 -23.23 7.36
C VAL A 49 -6.08 -23.35 7.07
N THR A 50 -6.72 -22.28 6.59
CA THR A 50 -8.14 -22.33 6.20
C THR A 50 -8.26 -22.99 4.82
N GLY A 51 -7.91 -24.27 4.73
CA GLY A 51 -8.03 -25.08 3.53
C GLY A 51 -9.23 -26.01 3.63
N SER A 52 -10.17 -25.88 2.69
CA SER A 52 -11.35 -26.74 2.50
C SER A 52 -12.47 -26.60 3.55
N ARG A 53 -13.67 -26.30 3.05
CA ARG A 53 -14.94 -26.29 3.80
C ARG A 53 -15.47 -27.70 4.12
N ILE A 54 -14.66 -28.73 3.87
CA ILE A 54 -15.00 -30.14 4.08
C ILE A 54 -13.89 -30.76 4.93
N LYS A 55 -14.22 -31.24 6.13
CA LYS A 55 -13.39 -32.21 6.87
C LYS A 55 -13.26 -33.46 6.00
N ARG A 56 -12.25 -33.53 5.15
CA ARG A 56 -11.90 -34.73 4.40
C ARG A 56 -10.45 -35.07 4.69
N VAL A 57 -10.26 -36.36 4.92
CA VAL A 57 -9.02 -37.07 5.23
C VAL A 57 -7.84 -36.57 4.40
N ASP A 58 -6.71 -36.35 5.06
CA ASP A 58 -5.41 -35.82 4.59
C ASP A 58 -4.78 -36.54 3.38
N ILE A 59 -5.44 -36.59 2.21
CA ILE A 59 -4.85 -37.10 0.96
C ILE A 59 -5.35 -36.30 -0.26
N GLU A 60 -5.23 -34.97 -0.22
CA GLU A 60 -5.09 -34.17 -1.43
C GLU A 60 -3.83 -33.32 -1.22
N GLY A 61 -2.85 -33.46 -2.11
CA GLY A 61 -1.49 -32.92 -1.93
C GLY A 61 -1.50 -31.44 -1.57
N ALA A 62 -0.47 -31.00 -0.83
CA ALA A 62 -0.33 -29.64 -0.33
C ALA A 62 -0.63 -28.62 -1.45
N THR A 63 -1.83 -28.05 -1.41
CA THR A 63 -2.16 -26.95 -2.30
C THR A 63 -1.13 -25.87 -2.04
N PRO A 64 -0.53 -25.24 -3.07
CA PRO A 64 0.56 -24.29 -2.89
C PRO A 64 0.06 -22.98 -2.27
N VAL A 65 -0.29 -23.03 -0.98
CA VAL A 65 -0.68 -21.90 -0.14
C VAL A 65 0.60 -21.30 0.40
N THR A 66 0.82 -20.04 0.09
CA THR A 66 1.84 -19.24 0.78
C THR A 66 1.17 -18.54 1.94
N VAL A 67 1.78 -18.59 3.12
CA VAL A 67 1.31 -17.86 4.30
C VAL A 67 2.31 -16.75 4.57
N ILE A 68 1.81 -15.53 4.73
CA ILE A 68 2.55 -14.38 5.22
C ILE A 68 2.06 -14.13 6.63
N ASN A 69 2.86 -14.45 7.65
CA ASN A 69 2.44 -14.36 9.06
C ASN A 69 2.61 -12.94 9.62
N ARG A 70 2.14 -12.71 10.86
CA ARG A 70 2.23 -11.40 11.53
C ARG A 70 3.67 -10.91 11.63
N GLU A 71 4.60 -11.78 12.00
CA GLU A 71 6.01 -11.41 12.14
C GLU A 71 6.60 -10.92 10.81
N GLU A 72 6.29 -11.59 9.69
CA GLU A 72 6.71 -11.16 8.35
C GLU A 72 6.05 -9.85 7.93
N ILE A 73 4.78 -9.62 8.31
CA ILE A 73 4.08 -8.34 8.07
C ILE A 73 4.76 -7.21 8.85
N ASP A 74 5.09 -7.43 10.12
CA ASP A 74 5.73 -6.42 10.96
C ASP A 74 7.17 -6.14 10.49
N LEU A 75 7.88 -7.16 10.00
CA LEU A 75 9.23 -7.04 9.45
C LEU A 75 9.28 -6.43 8.04
N SER A 76 8.19 -6.48 7.26
CA SER A 76 8.19 -5.97 5.89
C SER A 76 8.26 -4.45 5.82
N GLY A 77 7.78 -3.77 6.87
CA GLY A 77 7.65 -2.32 6.90
C GLY A 77 6.51 -1.79 6.03
N ASP A 78 5.69 -2.64 5.42
CA ASP A 78 4.56 -2.19 4.61
C ASP A 78 3.50 -1.52 5.49
N VAL A 79 2.92 -0.41 5.04
CA VAL A 79 1.91 0.33 5.84
C VAL A 79 0.47 -0.07 5.53
N SER A 80 0.27 -0.93 4.53
CA SER A 80 -1.05 -1.35 4.07
C SER A 80 -1.03 -2.76 3.47
N VAL A 81 -2.20 -3.42 3.46
CA VAL A 81 -2.37 -4.74 2.83
C VAL A 81 -2.06 -4.70 1.32
N SER A 82 -2.34 -3.58 0.65
CA SER A 82 -2.06 -3.43 -0.77
C SER A 82 -0.58 -3.39 -1.08
N GLU A 83 0.20 -2.72 -0.24
CA GLU A 83 1.66 -2.65 -0.33
C GLU A 83 2.30 -3.99 0.00
N LEU A 84 1.88 -4.63 1.09
CA LEU A 84 2.28 -5.99 1.45
C LEU A 84 2.08 -6.97 0.31
N LEU A 85 0.91 -6.96 -0.35
CA LEU A 85 0.65 -7.86 -1.47
C LEU A 85 1.45 -7.49 -2.72
N ARG A 86 1.80 -6.21 -2.93
CA ARG A 86 2.64 -5.75 -4.05
C ARG A 86 4.10 -6.12 -3.89
N SER A 87 4.62 -6.15 -2.67
CA SER A 87 6.00 -6.56 -2.38
C SER A 87 6.22 -8.07 -2.59
N THR A 88 5.15 -8.87 -2.67
CA THR A 88 5.24 -10.31 -2.93
C THR A 88 5.58 -10.66 -4.40
N PRO A 89 6.30 -11.77 -4.64
CA PRO A 89 6.55 -12.27 -6.00
C PRO A 89 5.28 -12.76 -6.71
N PHE A 90 4.14 -12.89 -6.02
CA PHE A 90 2.88 -13.38 -6.59
C PHE A 90 2.11 -12.28 -7.34
N ASN A 91 2.55 -11.04 -7.19
CA ASN A 91 1.98 -9.84 -7.81
C ASN A 91 2.88 -9.28 -8.93
N SER A 92 3.53 -10.18 -9.68
CA SER A 92 4.69 -9.87 -10.54
C SER A 92 4.43 -8.92 -11.71
N PHE A 93 3.17 -8.68 -12.07
CA PHE A 93 2.76 -7.80 -13.17
C PHE A 93 1.97 -6.58 -12.68
N GLY A 94 1.99 -6.34 -11.36
CA GLY A 94 1.30 -5.23 -10.74
C GLY A 94 -0.17 -5.50 -10.41
N SER A 95 -0.62 -4.79 -9.40
CA SER A 95 -2.01 -4.71 -8.96
C SER A 95 -2.59 -3.36 -9.35
N PHE A 96 -3.93 -3.25 -9.32
CA PHE A 96 -4.54 -1.93 -9.46
C PHE A 96 -4.17 -1.08 -8.24
N THR A 97 -3.65 0.11 -8.48
CA THR A 97 -3.19 1.03 -7.45
C THR A 97 -4.07 2.26 -7.37
N GLU A 98 -3.95 2.93 -6.23
CA GLU A 98 -4.44 4.27 -6.03
C GLU A 98 -3.86 5.18 -7.12
N GLN A 99 -4.66 6.12 -7.59
CA GLN A 99 -4.29 7.01 -8.68
C GLN A 99 -4.79 8.44 -8.39
N SER A 100 -4.01 9.45 -8.73
CA SER A 100 -4.44 10.85 -8.67
C SER A 100 -5.21 11.26 -9.94
N GLY A 101 -6.17 12.18 -9.83
CA GLY A 101 -6.78 12.84 -11.00
C GLY A 101 -8.24 13.26 -10.82
N PHE A 102 -8.62 14.39 -11.44
CA PHE A 102 -9.92 15.08 -11.28
C PHE A 102 -11.16 14.31 -11.77
N ALA A 103 -11.01 13.15 -12.40
CA ALA A 103 -12.13 12.33 -12.88
C ALA A 103 -11.97 10.84 -12.56
N ASN A 104 -11.08 10.49 -11.62
CA ASN A 104 -10.81 9.09 -11.31
C ASN A 104 -11.72 8.59 -10.17
N ALA A 105 -12.80 7.89 -10.52
CA ALA A 105 -13.70 7.22 -9.57
C ALA A 105 -13.00 6.12 -8.73
N GLN A 106 -11.72 5.85 -8.98
CA GLN A 106 -10.93 4.79 -8.36
C GLN A 106 -9.75 5.35 -7.55
N ALA A 107 -9.70 6.66 -7.28
CA ALA A 107 -8.55 7.34 -6.69
C ALA A 107 -8.05 6.73 -5.36
N GLY A 108 -8.94 6.18 -4.53
CA GLY A 108 -8.60 5.49 -3.27
C GLY A 108 -8.66 3.96 -3.32
N THR A 109 -8.75 3.38 -4.52
CA THR A 109 -8.95 1.93 -4.68
C THR A 109 -7.64 1.22 -4.93
N ALA A 110 -7.33 0.22 -4.12
CA ALA A 110 -6.33 -0.79 -4.45
C ALA A 110 -7.02 -2.14 -4.63
N ALA A 111 -6.67 -2.87 -5.68
CA ALA A 111 -7.20 -4.22 -5.92
C ALA A 111 -6.06 -5.16 -6.33
N VAL A 112 -5.99 -6.32 -5.68
CA VAL A 112 -4.94 -7.32 -5.94
C VAL A 112 -5.15 -8.04 -7.26
N SER A 113 -4.07 -8.24 -8.03
CA SER A 113 -4.04 -9.03 -9.25
C SER A 113 -2.91 -10.06 -9.17
N LEU A 114 -3.23 -11.29 -8.79
CA LEU A 114 -2.24 -12.37 -8.82
C LEU A 114 -1.80 -12.64 -10.26
N ARG A 115 -0.48 -12.65 -10.50
CA ARG A 115 0.14 -12.94 -11.80
C ARG A 115 -0.30 -12.04 -12.96
N GLY A 116 -0.76 -10.82 -12.68
CA GLY A 116 -1.20 -9.90 -13.74
C GLY A 116 -2.47 -10.30 -14.48
N LEU A 117 -3.21 -11.29 -13.98
CA LEU A 117 -4.41 -11.75 -14.65
C LEU A 117 -5.57 -10.77 -14.46
N GLY A 118 -5.43 -9.68 -13.70
CA GLY A 118 -6.49 -8.72 -13.42
C GLY A 118 -7.24 -9.07 -12.14
N SER A 119 -7.62 -8.04 -11.40
CA SER A 119 -8.26 -8.17 -10.08
C SER A 119 -9.63 -8.84 -10.10
N GLN A 120 -10.33 -8.84 -11.24
CA GLN A 120 -11.59 -9.58 -11.43
C GLN A 120 -11.41 -11.10 -11.34
N ARG A 121 -10.18 -11.58 -11.52
CA ARG A 121 -9.83 -13.01 -11.52
C ARG A 121 -9.07 -13.42 -10.26
N THR A 122 -8.93 -12.52 -9.29
CA THR A 122 -8.38 -12.85 -7.97
C THR A 122 -9.47 -12.67 -6.92
N LEU A 123 -9.76 -13.73 -6.17
CA LEU A 123 -10.74 -13.64 -5.09
C LEU A 123 -10.10 -13.17 -3.79
N VAL A 124 -10.63 -12.10 -3.20
CA VAL A 124 -10.26 -11.67 -1.84
C VAL A 124 -11.29 -12.17 -0.82
N LEU A 125 -10.78 -12.82 0.23
CA LEU A 125 -11.54 -13.27 1.38
C LEU A 125 -11.04 -12.57 2.65
N ILE A 126 -11.95 -12.34 3.60
CA ILE A 126 -11.66 -11.97 4.98
C ILE A 126 -12.20 -13.10 5.86
N ASN A 127 -11.32 -13.79 6.59
CA ASN A 127 -11.69 -14.93 7.43
C ASN A 127 -12.52 -15.98 6.66
N GLY A 128 -12.11 -16.29 5.43
CA GLY A 128 -12.79 -17.25 4.55
C GLY A 128 -14.12 -16.77 3.95
N ARG A 129 -14.54 -15.52 4.17
CA ARG A 129 -15.76 -14.93 3.59
C ARG A 129 -15.40 -13.91 2.52
N ARG A 130 -16.15 -13.88 1.43
CA ARG A 130 -15.89 -12.94 0.33
C ARG A 130 -15.97 -11.51 0.81
N MET A 131 -14.96 -10.72 0.47
CA MET A 131 -14.99 -9.28 0.68
C MET A 131 -16.00 -8.63 -0.29
N ASN A 132 -16.69 -7.60 0.20
CA ASN A 132 -17.67 -6.87 -0.61
C ASN A 132 -17.00 -6.13 -1.77
N SER A 133 -17.76 -5.95 -2.85
CA SER A 133 -17.32 -5.12 -3.98
C SER A 133 -17.18 -3.65 -3.56
N ASN A 134 -16.24 -2.94 -4.17
CA ASN A 134 -15.96 -1.54 -3.88
C ASN A 134 -17.21 -0.65 -4.09
N PRO A 135 -17.69 0.07 -3.06
CA PRO A 135 -18.80 0.99 -3.19
C PRO A 135 -18.31 2.28 -3.90
N GLY A 136 -18.48 2.36 -5.23
CA GLY A 136 -18.01 3.56 -5.96
C GLY A 136 -17.94 3.46 -7.48
N GLY A 137 -18.03 2.27 -8.07
CA GLY A 137 -18.24 2.11 -9.51
C GLY A 137 -17.04 2.51 -10.38
N GLY A 138 -16.26 1.53 -10.81
CA GLY A 138 -15.26 1.69 -11.88
C GLY A 138 -14.41 0.44 -12.08
N ALA A 139 -14.12 -0.26 -10.98
CA ALA A 139 -13.53 -1.59 -10.96
C ALA A 139 -14.53 -2.53 -10.29
N SER A 140 -14.95 -3.60 -10.94
CA SER A 140 -15.75 -4.69 -10.36
C SER A 140 -14.92 -5.55 -9.39
N ASN A 141 -14.17 -4.90 -8.49
CA ASN A 141 -13.13 -5.50 -7.65
C ASN A 141 -13.29 -5.07 -6.19
N GLN A 142 -12.68 -5.83 -5.29
CA GLN A 142 -12.63 -5.53 -3.85
C GLN A 142 -11.54 -4.49 -3.57
N ASN A 143 -11.87 -3.44 -2.80
CA ASN A 143 -10.90 -2.44 -2.39
C ASN A 143 -10.17 -2.91 -1.12
N ILE A 144 -8.97 -3.48 -1.26
CA ILE A 144 -8.22 -4.04 -0.13
C ILE A 144 -7.64 -2.96 0.81
N ASN A 145 -7.65 -1.70 0.39
CA ASN A 145 -7.35 -0.58 1.29
C ASN A 145 -8.38 -0.40 2.40
N LEU A 146 -9.54 -1.05 2.33
CA LEU A 146 -10.50 -0.94 3.42
C LEU A 146 -10.06 -1.69 4.68
N ILE A 147 -9.03 -2.55 4.59
CA ILE A 147 -8.58 -3.41 5.68
C ILE A 147 -7.35 -2.77 6.36
N PRO A 148 -7.48 -2.26 7.60
CA PRO A 148 -6.35 -1.98 8.48
C PRO A 148 -5.35 -3.13 8.49
N LEU A 149 -4.08 -2.85 8.22
CA LEU A 149 -3.04 -3.86 8.32
C LEU A 149 -2.88 -4.35 9.76
N ASP A 150 -3.16 -3.48 10.75
CA ASP A 150 -3.01 -3.81 12.16
C ASP A 150 -3.90 -4.98 12.59
N MET A 151 -5.06 -5.15 11.95
CA MET A 151 -5.97 -6.27 12.23
C MET A 151 -5.55 -7.58 11.56
N VAL A 152 -4.56 -7.62 10.66
CA VAL A 152 -4.29 -8.79 9.80
C VAL A 152 -3.33 -9.75 10.48
N GLU A 153 -3.82 -10.85 11.05
CA GLU A 153 -2.95 -11.86 11.68
C GLU A 153 -2.02 -12.52 10.65
N ARG A 154 -2.56 -12.85 9.50
CA ARG A 154 -1.80 -13.42 8.38
C ARG A 154 -2.55 -13.27 7.07
N VAL A 155 -1.82 -13.40 5.97
CA VAL A 155 -2.39 -13.48 4.63
C VAL A 155 -2.06 -14.84 4.02
N GLU A 156 -3.10 -15.57 3.61
CA GLU A 156 -2.97 -16.86 2.93
C GLU A 156 -3.20 -16.65 1.42
N ILE A 157 -2.21 -16.96 0.60
CA ILE A 157 -2.27 -16.83 -0.86
C ILE A 157 -2.34 -18.23 -1.46
N LEU A 158 -3.53 -18.61 -1.90
CA LEU A 158 -3.75 -19.80 -2.71
C LEU A 158 -3.45 -19.46 -4.17
N ARG A 159 -2.37 -20.05 -4.67
CA ARG A 159 -1.85 -19.83 -6.02
C ARG A 159 -2.52 -20.67 -7.09
N ASP A 160 -3.31 -21.66 -6.72
CA ASP A 160 -4.02 -22.49 -7.67
C ASP A 160 -5.39 -21.88 -8.00
N GLY A 161 -5.88 -22.12 -9.23
CA GLY A 161 -7.20 -21.71 -9.63
C GLY A 161 -8.24 -22.47 -8.81
N ALA A 162 -9.02 -21.76 -8.00
CA ALA A 162 -9.93 -22.37 -7.04
C ALA A 162 -11.41 -22.16 -7.41
N SER A 163 -11.69 -21.95 -8.70
CA SER A 163 -13.03 -21.57 -9.16
C SER A 163 -14.12 -22.61 -8.90
N ALA A 164 -13.75 -23.89 -8.78
CA ALA A 164 -14.69 -24.96 -8.43
C ALA A 164 -15.19 -24.85 -6.97
N ILE A 165 -14.37 -24.32 -6.07
CA ILE A 165 -14.67 -24.21 -4.63
C ILE A 165 -15.20 -22.81 -4.31
N TYR A 166 -14.53 -21.79 -4.84
CA TYR A 166 -14.77 -20.40 -4.53
C TYR A 166 -15.29 -19.59 -5.72
N GLY A 167 -15.87 -20.20 -6.75
CA GLY A 167 -16.58 -19.52 -7.84
C GLY A 167 -15.71 -18.77 -8.86
N SER A 168 -16.35 -18.12 -9.83
CA SER A 168 -15.73 -17.58 -11.06
C SER A 168 -14.57 -16.60 -10.85
N ASP A 169 -14.50 -15.93 -9.70
CA ASP A 169 -13.49 -14.90 -9.44
C ASP A 169 -12.15 -15.50 -9.00
N ALA A 170 -12.08 -16.80 -8.71
CA ALA A 170 -10.88 -17.48 -8.21
C ALA A 170 -10.03 -18.14 -9.31
N ILE A 171 -9.92 -17.52 -10.48
CA ILE A 171 -9.17 -18.06 -11.64
C ILE A 171 -7.66 -17.93 -11.44
N ALA A 172 -7.19 -16.76 -11.04
CA ALA A 172 -5.78 -16.47 -10.78
C ALA A 172 -5.32 -16.97 -9.41
N GLY A 173 -6.27 -17.16 -8.48
CA GLY A 173 -6.03 -17.63 -7.12
C GLY A 173 -6.98 -16.99 -6.11
N VAL A 174 -6.67 -17.21 -4.84
CA VAL A 174 -7.41 -16.64 -3.70
C VAL A 174 -6.42 -15.99 -2.74
N VAL A 175 -6.75 -14.79 -2.28
CA VAL A 175 -6.06 -14.10 -1.17
C VAL A 175 -7.01 -14.09 0.01
N ASN A 176 -6.70 -14.82 1.06
CA ASN A 176 -7.49 -14.90 2.27
C ASN A 176 -6.78 -14.17 3.41
N ILE A 177 -7.34 -13.04 3.81
CA ILE A 177 -6.85 -12.20 4.88
C ILE A 177 -7.48 -12.71 6.17
N ILE A 178 -6.65 -13.24 7.06
CA ILE A 178 -7.07 -13.69 8.38
C ILE A 178 -6.88 -12.55 9.35
N THR A 179 -7.95 -12.17 10.05
CA THR A 179 -7.86 -11.12 11.06
C THR A 179 -7.37 -11.70 12.38
N ARG A 180 -6.74 -10.85 13.20
CA ARG A 180 -6.41 -11.15 14.59
C ARG A 180 -7.68 -11.59 15.31
N GLN A 181 -7.52 -12.61 16.12
CA GLN A 181 -8.51 -13.13 17.05
C GLN A 181 -7.82 -13.22 18.40
N ASP A 182 -8.59 -13.11 19.47
CA ASP A 182 -8.07 -13.34 20.83
C ASP A 182 -6.87 -12.45 21.17
N ILE A 183 -6.94 -11.15 20.82
CA ILE A 183 -5.91 -10.21 21.26
C ILE A 183 -6.02 -10.06 22.77
N ASP A 184 -5.02 -10.56 23.50
CA ASP A 184 -4.91 -10.34 24.94
C ASP A 184 -4.18 -9.03 25.21
N GLY A 185 -4.93 -8.06 25.72
CA GLY A 185 -4.42 -6.74 26.07
C GLY A 185 -4.60 -5.70 24.95
N VAL A 186 -3.71 -4.70 24.95
CA VAL A 186 -3.78 -3.56 24.02
C VAL A 186 -2.39 -3.32 23.44
N THR A 187 -2.31 -3.25 22.12
CA THR A 187 -1.13 -2.85 21.36
C THR A 187 -1.37 -1.49 20.75
N ALA A 188 -0.36 -0.62 20.80
CA ALA A 188 -0.35 0.64 20.06
C ALA A 188 0.89 0.66 19.17
N THR A 189 0.71 1.02 17.90
CA THR A 189 1.78 1.08 16.91
C THR A 189 1.86 2.50 16.37
N VAL A 190 3.09 2.98 16.24
CA VAL A 190 3.41 4.24 15.57
C VAL A 190 4.49 3.94 14.55
N GLN A 191 4.22 4.24 13.30
CA GLN A 191 5.15 4.09 12.19
C GLN A 191 5.24 5.42 11.45
N LEU A 192 6.46 5.88 11.26
CA LEU A 192 6.80 7.11 10.57
C LEU A 192 7.82 6.75 9.50
N GLU A 193 7.56 7.17 8.26
CA GLU A 193 8.41 6.90 7.11
C GLU A 193 8.75 8.21 6.44
N ASP A 194 10.00 8.31 6.02
CA ASP A 194 10.50 9.44 5.24
C ASP A 194 10.86 8.94 3.84
N SER A 195 10.81 9.84 2.87
CA SER A 195 11.05 9.55 1.47
C SER A 195 12.40 10.10 1.02
N THR A 196 13.02 9.43 0.05
CA THR A 196 14.19 9.98 -0.64
C THR A 196 13.86 11.16 -1.55
N TYR A 197 12.59 11.27 -1.96
CA TYR A 197 12.05 12.36 -2.78
C TYR A 197 11.26 13.35 -1.92
N ALA A 198 10.98 14.54 -2.44
CA ALA A 198 10.11 15.49 -1.73
C ALA A 198 8.67 14.95 -1.66
N GLY A 199 8.06 15.02 -0.48
CA GLY A 199 6.78 14.37 -0.21
C GLY A 199 6.93 12.86 0.03
N GLY A 200 5.82 12.12 0.03
CA GLY A 200 5.83 10.68 0.32
C GLY A 200 6.00 10.31 1.80
N GLU A 201 6.11 11.28 2.71
CA GLU A 201 6.16 11.00 4.14
C GLU A 201 4.88 10.26 4.57
N THR A 202 5.06 9.15 5.30
CA THR A 202 3.95 8.33 5.80
C THR A 202 3.90 8.37 7.31
N GLU A 203 2.72 8.56 7.86
CA GLU A 203 2.41 8.45 9.28
C GLU A 203 1.29 7.43 9.47
N ARG A 204 1.53 6.45 10.34
CA ARG A 204 0.58 5.40 10.67
C ARG A 204 0.50 5.26 12.18
N TYR A 205 -0.72 5.37 12.69
CA TYR A 205 -1.04 5.20 14.10
C TYR A 205 -2.11 4.14 14.22
N SER A 206 -1.87 3.09 15.00
CA SER A 206 -2.89 2.08 15.27
C SER A 206 -2.98 1.75 16.75
N VAL A 207 -4.19 1.39 17.16
CA VAL A 207 -4.47 0.79 18.46
C VAL A 207 -5.34 -0.44 18.20
N ALA A 208 -4.88 -1.60 18.64
CA ALA A 208 -5.67 -2.81 18.66
C ALA A 208 -5.70 -3.42 20.04
N GLY A 209 -6.78 -4.11 20.35
CA GLY A 209 -6.93 -4.77 21.61
C GLY A 209 -8.11 -5.70 21.63
N GLY A 210 -8.21 -6.46 22.70
CA GLY A 210 -9.29 -7.39 22.86
C GLY A 210 -9.38 -7.93 24.27
N ALA A 211 -10.40 -8.77 24.43
CA ALA A 211 -10.56 -9.60 25.60
C ALA A 211 -11.06 -10.97 25.13
N SER A 212 -10.41 -12.01 25.61
CA SER A 212 -10.80 -13.40 25.43
C SER A 212 -11.30 -13.96 26.77
N GLY A 213 -12.23 -14.91 26.72
CA GLY A 213 -12.75 -15.62 27.89
C GLY A 213 -13.47 -16.91 27.50
N ASP A 214 -13.87 -17.70 28.49
CA ASP A 214 -14.36 -19.07 28.29
C ASP A 214 -15.55 -19.19 27.32
N ASN A 215 -16.36 -18.14 27.19
CA ASN A 215 -17.58 -18.14 26.36
C ASN A 215 -17.54 -17.12 25.21
N GLY A 216 -16.38 -16.57 24.87
CA GLY A 216 -16.28 -15.64 23.74
C GLY A 216 -15.05 -14.76 23.73
N ASN A 217 -14.91 -14.03 22.63
CA ASN A 217 -13.87 -13.05 22.43
C ASN A 217 -14.42 -11.77 21.79
N VAL A 218 -13.76 -10.66 22.08
CA VAL A 218 -13.96 -9.40 21.38
C VAL A 218 -12.59 -8.86 21.01
N THR A 219 -12.43 -8.46 19.76
CA THR A 219 -11.23 -7.81 19.25
C THR A 219 -11.63 -6.54 18.53
N PHE A 220 -10.88 -5.47 18.72
CA PHE A 220 -11.02 -4.23 17.99
C PHE A 220 -9.67 -3.75 17.47
N SER A 221 -9.70 -2.97 16.39
CA SER A 221 -8.56 -2.18 15.93
C SER A 221 -9.04 -0.86 15.37
N ILE A 222 -8.26 0.20 15.56
CA ILE A 222 -8.43 1.50 14.94
C ILE A 222 -7.07 1.88 14.36
N GLU A 223 -7.05 2.29 13.09
CA GLU A 223 -5.86 2.65 12.36
C GLU A 223 -6.11 3.98 11.63
N HIS A 224 -5.19 4.92 11.77
CA HIS A 224 -5.13 6.13 10.97
C HIS A 224 -3.83 6.11 10.16
N LEU A 225 -3.97 6.24 8.84
CA LEU A 225 -2.87 6.27 7.89
C LEU A 225 -2.94 7.59 7.10
N ARG A 226 -1.83 8.31 7.07
CA ARG A 226 -1.65 9.51 6.27
C ARG A 226 -0.35 9.38 5.49
N ARG A 227 -0.40 9.58 4.17
CA ARG A 227 0.77 9.65 3.30
C ARG A 227 0.67 10.88 2.42
N SER A 228 1.71 11.70 2.40
CA SER A 228 1.77 12.85 1.50
C SER A 228 2.02 12.38 0.05
N ALA A 229 1.69 13.22 -0.94
CA ALA A 229 1.91 12.86 -2.33
C ALA A 229 3.38 13.03 -2.72
N ILE A 230 3.89 12.17 -3.59
CA ILE A 230 5.10 12.44 -4.37
C ILE A 230 4.65 12.91 -5.75
N PHE A 231 5.02 14.12 -6.14
CA PHE A 231 4.74 14.62 -7.49
C PHE A 231 5.81 14.14 -8.47
N ASP A 232 5.43 13.97 -9.73
CA ASP A 232 6.38 13.61 -10.79
C ASP A 232 7.50 14.65 -10.92
N ARG A 233 7.21 15.94 -10.65
CA ARG A 233 8.22 17.03 -10.60
C ARG A 233 9.29 16.85 -9.54
N ASP A 234 9.03 16.04 -8.52
CA ASP A 234 9.94 15.81 -7.40
C ASP A 234 10.81 14.56 -7.62
N ILE A 235 10.58 13.83 -8.72
CA ILE A 235 11.36 12.66 -9.16
C ILE A 235 12.21 13.09 -10.36
N PRO A 236 13.55 13.15 -10.26
CA PRO A 236 14.42 13.68 -11.33
C PRO A 236 14.19 13.07 -12.71
N GLU A 237 13.85 11.79 -12.77
CA GLU A 237 13.57 11.03 -13.98
C GLU A 237 12.25 11.43 -14.65
N PHE A 238 11.28 11.96 -13.89
CA PHE A 238 9.97 12.37 -14.39
C PHE A 238 9.78 13.90 -14.42
N ALA A 239 10.64 14.63 -13.70
CA ALA A 239 10.49 16.07 -13.48
C ALA A 239 10.66 16.92 -14.74
N ASN A 240 11.41 16.41 -15.72
CA ASN A 240 11.78 17.16 -16.89
C ASN A 240 10.96 16.73 -18.11
N ALA A 241 9.96 17.55 -18.45
CA ALA A 241 9.30 17.57 -19.77
C ALA A 241 10.21 17.98 -20.93
N VAL A 242 11.49 18.25 -20.64
CA VAL A 242 12.52 18.80 -21.55
C VAL A 242 13.81 17.95 -21.49
N ALA A 243 13.78 16.78 -20.83
CA ALA A 243 14.90 15.86 -20.88
C ALA A 243 14.97 15.24 -22.28
N PRO A 244 16.12 15.31 -22.98
CA PRO A 244 16.23 14.78 -24.34
C PRO A 244 15.77 13.32 -24.39
N GLY A 245 14.67 13.05 -25.11
CA GLY A 245 14.11 11.70 -25.28
C GLY A 245 12.95 11.32 -24.35
N LEU A 246 12.54 12.20 -23.41
CA LEU A 246 11.30 12.06 -22.63
C LEU A 246 10.20 13.04 -23.08
N ASP A 247 10.41 13.73 -24.20
CA ASP A 247 9.66 14.85 -24.78
C ASP A 247 8.20 14.54 -25.21
N ALA A 248 7.57 13.50 -24.67
CA ALA A 248 6.24 13.04 -25.07
C ALA A 248 5.10 13.51 -24.15
N ILE A 249 5.38 14.32 -23.11
CA ILE A 249 4.38 14.53 -22.04
C ILE A 249 3.22 15.44 -22.43
N SER A 250 3.32 16.29 -23.47
CA SER A 250 2.20 17.14 -23.89
C SER A 250 2.14 17.43 -25.39
N SER A 251 1.02 17.03 -26.02
CA SER A 251 0.69 17.38 -27.41
C SER A 251 -0.15 18.66 -27.54
N PHE A 252 -0.61 19.24 -26.42
CA PHE A 252 -1.47 20.41 -26.35
C PHE A 252 -1.14 21.27 -25.11
N GLY A 253 -0.66 22.50 -25.33
CA GLY A 253 -0.36 23.46 -24.25
C GLY A 253 -1.41 24.56 -24.08
N PHE A 254 -1.28 25.29 -22.97
CA PHE A 254 -2.05 26.50 -22.66
C PHE A 254 -1.06 27.64 -22.34
N PRO A 255 -0.91 28.68 -23.17
CA PRO A 255 -1.73 29.01 -24.33
C PRO A 255 -1.52 28.04 -25.50
N GLY A 256 -2.46 28.02 -26.43
CA GLY A 256 -2.50 27.04 -27.52
C GLY A 256 -1.37 27.18 -28.55
N THR A 257 -1.26 26.16 -29.40
CA THR A 257 -0.41 26.17 -30.59
C THR A 257 -1.29 26.24 -31.83
N ALA A 258 -0.98 27.15 -32.76
CA ALA A 258 -1.65 27.22 -34.05
C ALA A 258 -0.94 26.32 -35.08
N ILE A 259 -1.71 25.62 -35.90
CA ILE A 259 -1.21 24.76 -36.97
C ILE A 259 -1.67 25.34 -38.30
N MET A 260 -0.73 25.66 -39.19
CA MET A 260 -1.07 26.12 -40.53
C MET A 260 -1.59 24.95 -41.37
N GLN A 261 -2.80 25.05 -41.93
CA GLN A 261 -3.40 23.98 -42.74
C GLN A 261 -3.25 24.14 -44.26
N GLY A 262 -2.68 25.25 -44.76
CA GLY A 262 -2.63 25.53 -46.20
C GLY A 262 -1.42 26.33 -46.65
N GLY A 263 -1.13 26.24 -47.96
CA GLY A 263 0.03 26.88 -48.59
C GLY A 263 1.35 26.12 -48.40
N ALA A 264 2.46 26.74 -48.79
CA ALA A 264 3.81 26.16 -48.68
C ALA A 264 4.26 25.90 -47.23
N GLN A 265 3.47 26.32 -46.24
CA GLN A 265 3.72 26.23 -44.81
C GLN A 265 2.72 25.32 -44.08
N ALA A 266 1.96 24.50 -44.81
CA ALA A 266 1.05 23.54 -44.20
C ALA A 266 1.81 22.56 -43.28
N GLY A 267 1.31 22.36 -42.06
CA GLY A 267 1.91 21.52 -41.02
C GLY A 267 2.85 22.24 -40.05
N LEU A 268 3.21 23.51 -40.30
CA LEU A 268 4.04 24.30 -39.39
C LEU A 268 3.28 24.68 -38.11
N ASN A 269 4.01 24.70 -36.99
CA ASN A 269 3.48 24.96 -35.65
C ASN A 269 3.94 26.32 -35.14
N PHE A 270 3.00 27.07 -34.57
CA PHE A 270 3.25 28.39 -33.99
C PHE A 270 2.73 28.44 -32.57
N ALA A 271 3.64 28.40 -31.59
CA ALA A 271 3.32 28.66 -30.21
C ALA A 271 2.77 30.09 -30.04
N ASP A 272 1.71 30.26 -29.25
CA ASP A 272 1.20 31.59 -28.87
C ASP A 272 2.36 32.45 -28.31
N PRO A 273 2.49 33.72 -28.71
CA PRO A 273 3.55 34.60 -28.22
C PRO A 273 3.64 34.70 -26.70
N ARG A 274 2.52 34.53 -25.98
CA ARG A 274 2.43 34.54 -24.51
C ARG A 274 2.94 33.26 -23.86
N CYS A 275 3.25 32.22 -24.63
CA CYS A 275 3.84 31.00 -24.10
C CYS A 275 5.24 31.32 -23.52
N PRO A 276 5.48 31.06 -22.23
CA PRO A 276 6.78 31.30 -21.61
C PRO A 276 7.86 30.41 -22.23
N SER A 277 9.12 30.85 -22.15
CA SER A 277 10.23 30.07 -22.70
C SER A 277 10.49 28.84 -21.85
N ASN A 278 10.49 28.99 -20.52
CA ASN A 278 10.67 27.91 -19.56
C ASN A 278 9.48 27.78 -18.59
N VAL A 279 9.36 26.59 -18.01
CA VAL A 279 8.40 26.30 -16.93
C VAL A 279 8.64 27.25 -15.76
N GLY A 280 7.56 27.83 -15.20
CA GLY A 280 7.61 28.73 -14.05
C GLY A 280 7.87 30.21 -14.37
N GLU A 281 8.11 30.59 -15.63
CA GLU A 281 8.41 31.99 -16.00
C GLU A 281 7.17 32.89 -16.14
N SER A 282 5.96 32.33 -16.08
CA SER A 282 4.71 33.07 -16.23
C SER A 282 3.71 32.71 -15.14
N GLU A 283 3.30 33.69 -14.33
CA GLU A 283 2.22 33.50 -13.36
C GLU A 283 0.88 33.17 -14.04
N GLN A 284 0.67 33.65 -15.27
CA GLN A 284 -0.55 33.36 -16.05
C GLN A 284 -0.53 31.94 -16.64
N PHE A 285 0.66 31.40 -16.91
CA PHE A 285 0.87 30.11 -17.56
C PHE A 285 2.00 29.32 -16.86
N PRO A 286 1.80 28.92 -15.58
CA PRO A 286 2.90 28.51 -14.68
C PRO A 286 3.61 27.22 -15.10
N ASN A 287 2.89 26.27 -15.69
CA ASN A 287 3.44 24.97 -16.10
C ASN A 287 3.69 24.87 -17.61
N SER A 288 3.59 25.98 -18.33
CA SER A 288 3.74 26.00 -19.77
C SER A 288 5.19 26.27 -20.17
N TYR A 289 5.59 25.84 -21.36
CA TYR A 289 6.93 26.08 -21.89
C TYR A 289 6.94 26.06 -23.41
N ARG A 290 7.93 26.71 -24.02
CA ARG A 290 8.17 26.62 -25.45
C ARG A 290 9.03 25.40 -25.74
N TRP A 291 8.51 24.54 -26.59
CA TRP A 291 9.19 23.33 -27.05
C TRP A 291 9.50 23.45 -28.54
N ASP A 292 10.76 23.23 -28.93
CA ASP A 292 11.14 23.10 -30.32
C ASP A 292 10.85 21.68 -30.84
N PHE A 293 9.84 21.55 -31.69
CA PHE A 293 9.43 20.26 -32.25
C PHE A 293 10.49 19.66 -33.20
N ASN A 294 11.51 20.43 -33.59
CA ASN A 294 12.63 19.94 -34.39
C ASN A 294 13.59 19.02 -33.61
N ASP A 295 13.61 19.09 -32.27
CA ASP A 295 14.47 18.21 -31.44
C ASP A 295 14.03 16.73 -31.49
N PHE A 296 12.76 16.46 -31.79
CA PHE A 296 12.21 15.10 -31.93
C PHE A 296 12.55 14.44 -33.28
N PHE A 297 12.65 15.24 -34.34
CA PHE A 297 13.04 14.79 -35.67
C PHE A 297 14.44 15.32 -35.99
N ALA A 298 15.44 14.84 -35.24
CA ALA A 298 16.85 15.18 -35.45
C ALA A 298 17.22 15.14 -36.95
N GLY A 299 17.29 16.32 -37.58
CA GLY A 299 17.62 16.49 -38.99
C GLY A 299 16.56 17.15 -39.89
N SER A 300 15.39 17.55 -39.39
CA SER A 300 14.45 18.36 -40.19
C SER A 300 14.73 19.86 -40.03
N ASP A 301 15.22 20.51 -41.09
CA ASP A 301 15.51 21.96 -41.18
C ASP A 301 14.21 22.80 -41.30
N GLN A 302 13.16 22.42 -40.56
CA GLN A 302 11.85 23.05 -40.59
C GLN A 302 11.87 24.28 -39.68
N LEU A 303 12.20 25.42 -40.28
CA LEU A 303 12.49 26.70 -39.63
C LEU A 303 11.43 27.29 -38.68
N PHE A 304 10.23 26.70 -38.51
CA PHE A 304 9.16 27.24 -37.65
C PHE A 304 8.22 26.14 -37.10
N SER A 305 8.68 25.34 -36.14
CA SER A 305 7.87 24.27 -35.53
C SER A 305 7.74 24.36 -34.01
N THR A 306 7.99 25.51 -33.39
CA THR A 306 7.85 25.66 -31.93
C THR A 306 6.39 25.50 -31.47
N ARG A 307 6.17 24.66 -30.47
CA ARG A 307 4.88 24.45 -29.81
C ARG A 307 4.90 25.02 -28.40
N CYS A 308 3.72 25.38 -27.90
CA CYS A 308 3.54 25.56 -26.46
C CYS A 308 3.19 24.20 -25.87
N GLY A 309 4.05 23.70 -24.99
CA GLY A 309 3.85 22.49 -24.19
C GLY A 309 3.31 22.82 -22.81
N TYR A 310 2.88 21.78 -22.11
CA TYR A 310 2.50 21.82 -20.69
C TYR A 310 3.26 20.75 -19.93
N ASN A 311 3.98 21.15 -18.88
CA ASN A 311 4.67 20.21 -18.01
C ASN A 311 3.69 19.61 -17.00
N PHE A 312 3.13 18.44 -17.34
CA PHE A 312 2.21 17.73 -16.46
C PHE A 312 2.86 17.25 -15.17
N ALA A 313 4.19 17.08 -15.13
CA ALA A 313 4.89 16.59 -13.95
C ALA A 313 4.66 17.46 -12.70
N ALA A 314 4.33 18.74 -12.90
CA ALA A 314 3.98 19.66 -11.84
C ALA A 314 2.64 19.35 -11.15
N ASP A 315 1.72 18.67 -11.83
CA ASP A 315 0.36 18.40 -11.37
C ASP A 315 0.06 16.90 -11.20
N THR A 316 0.85 16.02 -11.84
CA THR A 316 0.71 14.57 -11.72
C THR A 316 1.46 14.04 -10.50
N MET A 317 0.85 13.07 -9.83
CA MET A 317 1.42 12.42 -8.65
C MET A 317 1.88 11.02 -9.03
N ALA A 318 3.17 10.74 -8.91
CA ALA A 318 3.72 9.38 -9.00
C ALA A 318 3.12 8.49 -7.90
N ILE A 319 3.09 9.04 -6.68
CA ILE A 319 2.46 8.39 -5.52
C ILE A 319 1.36 9.34 -5.02
N PRO A 320 0.08 8.95 -5.11
CA PRO A 320 -1.00 9.81 -4.67
C PRO A 320 -1.01 9.94 -3.14
N ARG A 321 -1.46 11.11 -2.67
CA ARG A 321 -1.79 11.34 -1.27
C ARG A 321 -2.82 10.31 -0.81
N LEU A 322 -2.63 9.76 0.37
CA LEU A 322 -3.57 8.86 1.01
C LEU A 322 -3.87 9.36 2.42
N GLU A 323 -5.15 9.44 2.79
CA GLU A 323 -5.56 9.70 4.17
C GLU A 323 -6.76 8.81 4.46
N ARG A 324 -6.64 7.96 5.47
CA ARG A 324 -7.65 6.96 5.80
C ARG A 324 -7.67 6.72 7.30
N THR A 325 -8.86 6.70 7.86
CA THR A 325 -9.10 6.17 9.20
C THR A 325 -9.96 4.94 9.04
N SER A 326 -9.58 3.85 9.70
CA SER A 326 -10.30 2.60 9.58
C SER A 326 -10.43 1.97 10.96
N ALA A 327 -11.60 1.40 11.23
CA ALA A 327 -11.89 0.70 12.47
C ALA A 327 -12.48 -0.67 12.18
N TYR A 328 -12.09 -1.65 12.97
CA TYR A 328 -12.60 -3.00 12.89
C TYR A 328 -12.99 -3.49 14.26
N ILE A 329 -14.08 -4.25 14.31
CA ILE A 329 -14.52 -4.97 15.50
C ILE A 329 -14.98 -6.36 15.09
N ASP A 330 -14.50 -7.35 15.83
CA ASP A 330 -14.90 -8.76 15.76
C ASP A 330 -15.36 -9.19 17.15
N ALA A 331 -16.56 -9.72 17.24
CA ALA A 331 -17.10 -10.23 18.48
C ALA A 331 -17.72 -11.60 18.24
N LYS A 332 -17.28 -12.56 19.04
CA LYS A 332 -17.75 -13.94 19.03
C LYS A 332 -18.21 -14.32 20.43
N PHE A 333 -19.43 -14.82 20.55
CA PHE A 333 -19.96 -15.26 21.84
C PHE A 333 -20.68 -16.59 21.68
N ASP A 334 -20.38 -17.54 22.56
CA ASP A 334 -21.08 -18.80 22.66
C ASP A 334 -22.32 -18.61 23.55
N VAL A 335 -23.49 -18.67 22.94
CA VAL A 335 -24.79 -18.50 23.62
C VAL A 335 -25.22 -19.81 24.29
N THR A 336 -24.89 -20.94 23.66
CA THR A 336 -25.01 -22.30 24.20
C THR A 336 -23.90 -23.16 23.62
N ASN A 337 -23.71 -24.39 24.12
CA ASN A 337 -22.70 -25.33 23.59
C ASN A 337 -22.79 -25.58 22.06
N ASN A 338 -23.95 -25.30 21.43
CA ASN A 338 -24.17 -25.49 19.99
C ASN A 338 -24.61 -24.21 19.26
N THR A 339 -24.65 -23.05 19.93
CA THR A 339 -25.11 -21.79 19.31
C THR A 339 -24.11 -20.69 19.56
N GLN A 340 -23.62 -20.09 18.47
CA GLN A 340 -22.64 -19.03 18.51
C GLN A 340 -23.20 -17.77 17.83
N PHE A 341 -23.04 -16.63 18.49
CA PHE A 341 -23.28 -15.30 17.93
C PHE A 341 -21.96 -14.74 17.38
N LEU A 342 -22.04 -14.10 16.21
CA LEU A 342 -20.90 -13.47 15.56
C LEU A 342 -21.30 -12.11 15.01
N ALA A 343 -20.58 -11.06 15.42
CA ALA A 343 -20.72 -9.71 14.90
C ALA A 343 -19.37 -9.22 14.39
N ARG A 344 -19.35 -8.71 13.15
CA ARG A 344 -18.17 -8.12 12.52
C ARG A 344 -18.55 -6.82 11.86
N ALA A 345 -17.77 -5.77 12.10
CA ALA A 345 -17.91 -4.51 11.39
C ALA A 345 -16.55 -3.96 11.00
N LEU A 346 -16.49 -3.46 9.76
CA LEU A 346 -15.37 -2.73 9.20
C LEU A 346 -15.88 -1.35 8.82
N LEU A 347 -15.25 -0.32 9.35
CA LEU A 347 -15.59 1.09 9.16
C LEU A 347 -14.38 1.76 8.53
N VAL A 348 -14.60 2.56 7.49
CA VAL A 348 -13.57 3.30 6.74
C VAL A 348 -14.12 4.66 6.37
#